data_AF-A0A6G2JSM5-F1
#
_entry.id   AF-A0A6G2JSM5-F1
#
_cell.length_a   1.000
_cell.length_b   1.000
_cell.length_c   1.000
_cell.angle_alpha   90.00
_cell.angle_beta   90.00
_cell.angle_gamma   90.00
#
_symmetry.space_group_name_H-M   'P 1'
#
loop_
_entity.id
_entity.type
_entity.pdbx_description
1 polymer ?
#
loop_
_entity_poly.entity_id
_entity_poly.type
_entity_poly.pdbx_seq_one_letter_code
_entity_poly.pdbx_strand_id
1 'polypeptide(L)'
;MSGDGADDSQPTPQPTQSRLYFRQLLSGQDFATSDPIARQMVNFAYLIGDRESREAVVVDPAYAVDDLLDILAEDDMELTGVLATHFHADHIGGNM
;
A
#
# COMPACT_ATOMS: atom_id res chain seq x y z
N MET A 1 -39.11 32.63 31.45
CA MET A 1 -38.05 31.70 31.88
C MET A 1 -38.52 30.29 31.59
N SER A 2 -37.58 29.39 31.26
CA SER A 2 -37.75 28.00 30.80
C SER A 2 -38.08 27.91 29.30
N GLY A 3 -37.19 27.56 28.37
CA GLY A 3 -35.93 26.80 28.48
C GLY A 3 -36.20 25.36 28.05
N ASP A 4 -36.07 25.09 26.75
CA ASP A 4 -35.89 23.74 26.21
C ASP A 4 -35.12 23.87 24.89
N GLY A 5 -33.80 24.01 25.04
CA GLY A 5 -32.87 23.95 23.91
C GLY A 5 -32.66 22.48 23.57
N ALA A 6 -33.28 22.03 22.49
CA ALA A 6 -32.98 20.72 21.92
C ALA A 6 -31.51 20.71 21.50
N ASP A 7 -30.74 19.83 22.14
CA ASP A 7 -29.36 19.51 21.80
C ASP A 7 -29.35 18.75 20.48
N ASP A 8 -29.27 19.49 19.38
CA ASP A 8 -29.23 18.97 18.00
C ASP A 8 -27.80 18.55 17.60
N SER A 9 -27.03 18.04 18.56
CA SER A 9 -25.70 17.48 18.34
C SER A 9 -25.81 16.12 17.65
N GLN A 10 -26.12 16.12 16.34
CA GLN A 10 -25.90 14.94 15.54
C GLN A 10 -24.41 14.55 15.65
N PRO A 11 -24.09 13.28 15.93
CA PRO A 11 -22.70 12.83 15.93
C PRO A 11 -22.11 13.13 14.56
N THR A 12 -21.01 13.86 14.53
CA THR A 12 -20.24 14.09 13.31
C THR A 12 -19.92 12.72 12.71
N PRO A 13 -20.26 12.44 11.43
CA PRO A 13 -19.89 11.19 10.81
C PRO A 13 -18.37 11.07 10.87
N GLN A 14 -17.89 10.15 11.71
CA GLN A 14 -16.49 9.74 11.71
C GLN A 14 -16.18 9.31 10.27
N PRO A 15 -15.10 9.82 9.63
CA PRO A 15 -14.72 9.33 8.32
C PRO A 15 -14.55 7.83 8.43
N THR A 16 -15.46 7.06 7.82
CA THR A 16 -15.31 5.62 7.78
C THR A 16 -13.97 5.38 7.11
N GLN A 17 -13.05 4.70 7.80
CA GLN A 17 -11.78 4.34 7.19
C GLN A 17 -12.08 3.73 5.82
N SER A 18 -11.52 4.33 4.77
CA SER A 18 -11.72 3.85 3.41
C SER A 18 -11.34 2.37 3.39
N ARG A 19 -12.25 1.53 2.89
CA ARG A 19 -12.02 0.10 2.71
C ARG A 19 -10.80 -0.19 1.82
N LEU A 20 -10.46 0.75 0.94
CA LEU A 20 -9.27 0.66 0.09
C LEU A 20 -7.98 0.80 0.90
N TYR A 21 -7.15 -0.23 0.85
CA TYR A 21 -5.73 -0.15 1.17
C TYR A 21 -4.95 0.24 -0.08
N PHE A 22 -4.13 1.29 0.01
CA PHE A 22 -3.32 1.78 -1.11
C PHE A 22 -2.00 2.34 -0.61
N ARG A 23 -0.89 1.83 -1.15
CA ARG A 23 0.43 2.43 -1.05
C ARG A 23 1.06 2.58 -2.42
N GLN A 24 1.74 3.70 -2.61
CA GLN A 24 2.64 3.94 -3.73
C GLN A 24 4.05 4.04 -3.15
N LEU A 25 4.94 3.18 -3.63
CA LEU A 25 6.29 3.02 -3.11
C LEU A 25 7.29 3.26 -4.22
N LEU A 26 8.36 3.98 -3.92
CA LEU A 26 9.42 4.32 -4.86
C LEU A 26 10.67 3.48 -4.58
N SER A 27 11.09 2.69 -5.56
CA SER A 27 12.27 1.83 -5.45
C SER A 27 13.55 2.66 -5.21
N GLY A 28 14.44 2.13 -4.38
CA GLY A 28 15.65 2.82 -3.94
C GLY A 28 15.44 3.89 -2.86
N GLN A 29 14.18 4.22 -2.51
CA GLN A 29 13.83 5.18 -1.45
C GLN A 29 12.95 4.56 -0.35
N ASP A 30 11.83 3.95 -0.73
CA ASP A 30 10.87 3.35 0.22
C ASP A 30 11.14 1.85 0.42
N PHE A 31 11.64 1.17 -0.61
CA PHE A 31 12.03 -0.24 -0.61
C PHE A 31 13.23 -0.43 -1.54
N ALA A 32 13.92 -1.57 -1.46
CA ALA A 32 15.15 -1.83 -2.20
C ALA A 32 16.22 -0.74 -1.96
N THR A 33 16.28 -0.19 -0.74
CA THR A 33 17.07 1.02 -0.46
C THR A 33 18.58 0.78 -0.56
N SER A 34 19.05 -0.45 -0.42
CA SER A 34 20.46 -0.82 -0.61
C SER A 34 20.82 -1.17 -2.05
N ASP A 35 19.86 -1.29 -2.96
CA ASP A 35 20.08 -1.68 -4.35
C ASP A 35 20.50 -0.46 -5.20
N PRO A 36 21.70 -0.46 -5.80
CA PRO A 36 22.20 0.65 -6.61
C PRO A 36 21.41 0.84 -7.92
N ILE A 37 20.85 -0.23 -8.50
CA ILE A 37 20.03 -0.18 -9.71
C ILE A 37 18.67 0.41 -9.38
N ALA A 38 18.03 -0.07 -8.30
CA ALA A 38 16.74 0.47 -7.83
C ALA A 38 16.82 1.98 -7.57
N ARG A 39 17.90 2.42 -6.90
CA ARG A 39 18.19 3.84 -6.65
C ARG A 39 18.38 4.68 -7.91
N GLN A 40 18.78 4.07 -9.01
CA GLN A 40 18.99 4.77 -10.27
C GLN A 40 17.73 4.78 -11.15
N MET A 41 17.00 3.66 -11.20
CA MET A 41 15.80 3.53 -12.05
C MET A 41 14.58 4.20 -11.43
N VAL A 42 14.42 4.11 -10.11
CA VAL A 42 13.40 4.82 -9.34
C VAL A 42 11.98 4.49 -9.83
N ASN A 43 11.71 3.19 -10.03
CA ASN A 43 10.42 2.66 -10.44
C ASN A 43 9.40 2.71 -9.29
N PHE A 44 8.12 2.87 -9.63
CA PHE A 44 7.02 2.72 -8.67
C PHE A 44 6.56 1.27 -8.56
N ALA A 45 6.34 0.83 -7.33
CA ALA A 45 5.54 -0.34 -7.00
C ALA A 45 4.27 0.12 -6.26
N TYR A 46 3.21 -0.67 -6.39
CA TYR A 46 1.93 -0.36 -5.73
C TYR A 46 1.47 -1.55 -4.89
N LEU A 47 1.02 -1.26 -3.68
CA LEU A 47 0.30 -2.21 -2.85
C LEU A 47 -1.17 -1.79 -2.84
N ILE A 48 -2.05 -2.67 -3.29
CA ILE A 48 -3.48 -2.37 -3.45
C ILE A 48 -4.27 -3.50 -2.81
N GLY A 49 -5.20 -3.18 -1.92
CA GLY A 49 -5.93 -4.21 -1.18
C GLY A 49 -7.20 -3.74 -0.51
N ASP A 50 -7.77 -4.64 0.27
CA ASP A 50 -8.99 -4.46 1.04
C ASP A 50 -8.69 -4.54 2.54
N ARG A 51 -8.95 -3.47 3.29
CA ARG A 51 -8.68 -3.41 4.74
C ARG A 51 -9.59 -4.34 5.55
N GLU A 52 -10.75 -4.73 5.02
CA GLU A 52 -11.68 -5.63 5.71
C GLU A 52 -11.20 -7.09 5.62
N SER A 53 -10.91 -7.59 4.41
CA SER A 53 -10.36 -8.94 4.25
C SER A 53 -8.88 -9.06 4.63
N ARG A 54 -8.17 -7.92 4.65
CA ARG A 54 -6.72 -7.79 4.80
C ARG A 54 -5.94 -8.38 3.63
N GLU A 55 -6.57 -8.61 2.49
CA GLU A 55 -5.88 -9.13 1.31
C GLU A 55 -5.37 -7.99 0.44
N ALA A 56 -4.17 -8.15 -0.13
CA ALA A 56 -3.57 -7.21 -1.04
C ALA A 56 -2.93 -7.91 -2.25
N VAL A 57 -2.78 -7.15 -3.33
CA VAL A 57 -1.95 -7.48 -4.48
C VAL A 57 -0.80 -6.48 -4.58
N VAL A 58 0.33 -6.95 -5.12
CA VAL A 58 1.47 -6.09 -5.46
C VAL A 58 1.50 -5.89 -6.97
N VAL A 59 1.70 -4.66 -7.41
CA VAL A 59 1.92 -4.32 -8.82
C VAL A 59 3.43 -4.14 -9.05
N ASP A 60 3.95 -4.88 -10.04
CA ASP A 60 5.36 -4.84 -10.48
C ASP A 60 6.42 -4.99 -9.36
N PRO A 61 6.45 -6.13 -8.63
CA PRO A 61 7.46 -6.40 -7.61
C PRO A 61 8.83 -6.70 -8.23
N ALA A 62 9.72 -5.71 -8.23
CA ALA A 62 11.12 -5.83 -8.66
C ALA A 62 12.11 -5.47 -7.54
N TYR A 63 13.40 -5.77 -7.75
CA TYR A 63 14.56 -5.46 -6.91
C TYR A 63 14.62 -6.15 -5.54
N ALA A 64 13.65 -5.92 -4.66
CA ALA A 64 13.63 -6.44 -3.30
C ALA A 64 12.21 -6.83 -2.89
N VAL A 65 11.82 -8.06 -3.26
CA VAL A 65 10.46 -8.56 -2.98
C VAL A 65 10.23 -8.70 -1.47
N ASP A 66 11.27 -9.07 -0.72
CA ASP A 66 11.19 -9.24 0.74
C ASP A 66 10.85 -7.93 1.45
N ASP A 67 11.42 -6.79 1.03
CA ASP A 67 11.07 -5.47 1.58
C ASP A 67 9.58 -5.15 1.37
N LEU A 68 9.00 -5.53 0.22
CA LEU A 68 7.58 -5.32 -0.07
C LEU A 68 6.69 -6.23 0.78
N LEU A 69 7.13 -7.46 1.07
CA LEU A 69 6.46 -8.37 1.98
C LEU A 69 6.50 -7.86 3.42
N ASP A 70 7.63 -7.31 3.86
CA ASP A 70 7.78 -6.71 5.19
C ASP A 70 6.84 -5.52 5.35
N ILE A 71 6.72 -4.64 4.34
CA ILE A 71 5.77 -3.52 4.36
C ILE A 71 4.32 -4.01 4.46
N LEU A 72 3.94 -5.06 3.72
CA LEU A 72 2.60 -5.65 3.84
C LEU A 72 2.35 -6.24 5.23
N ALA A 73 3.35 -6.93 5.80
CA ALA A 73 3.26 -7.50 7.14
C ALA A 73 3.14 -6.43 8.23
N GLU A 74 3.88 -5.32 8.12
CA GLU A 74 3.77 -4.16 9.01
C GLU A 74 2.36 -3.53 8.97
N ASP A 75 1.67 -3.65 7.85
CA ASP A 75 0.28 -3.19 7.66
C ASP A 75 -0.80 -4.19 8.04
N ASP A 76 -0.43 -5.39 8.50
CA ASP A 76 -1.37 -6.47 8.78
C ASP A 76 -2.17 -6.88 7.53
N MET A 77 -1.49 -6.91 6.36
CA MET A 77 -2.02 -7.30 5.06
C MET A 77 -1.39 -8.61 4.56
N GLU A 78 -2.19 -9.49 3.97
CA GLU A 78 -1.80 -10.74 3.32
C GLU A 78 -1.69 -10.56 1.81
N LEU A 79 -0.53 -10.94 1.24
CA LEU A 79 -0.35 -10.95 -0.21
C LEU A 79 -1.09 -12.14 -0.84
N THR A 80 -2.04 -11.85 -1.73
CA THR A 80 -2.84 -12.88 -2.43
C THR A 80 -2.54 -12.99 -3.92
N GLY A 81 -1.83 -12.01 -4.49
CA GLY A 81 -1.49 -12.04 -5.91
C GLY A 81 -0.55 -10.94 -6.36
N VAL A 82 -0.07 -11.07 -7.59
CA VAL A 82 0.81 -10.09 -8.25
C VAL A 82 0.19 -9.69 -9.58
N LEU A 83 0.18 -8.39 -9.85
CA LEU A 83 -0.18 -7.85 -11.16
C LEU A 83 1.09 -7.35 -11.86
N ALA A 84 1.52 -8.09 -12.87
CA ALA A 84 2.60 -7.65 -13.76
C ALA A 84 2.02 -6.81 -14.90
N THR A 85 2.50 -5.57 -15.06
CA THR A 85 2.05 -4.70 -16.15
C THR A 85 2.59 -5.16 -17.49
N HIS A 86 3.87 -5.58 -17.54
CA HIS A 86 4.54 -6.07 -18.73
C HIS A 86 5.81 -6.86 -18.37
N PHE A 87 6.46 -7.43 -19.39
CA PHE A 87 7.68 -8.24 -19.22
C PHE A 87 8.94 -7.38 -19.43
N HIS A 88 9.43 -6.75 -18.37
CA HIS A 88 10.81 -6.25 -18.27
C HIS A 88 11.37 -6.57 -16.87
N ALA A 89 12.70 -6.71 -16.77
CA ALA A 89 13.37 -7.13 -15.54
C ALA A 89 13.18 -6.13 -14.38
N ASP A 90 13.01 -4.85 -14.69
CA ASP A 90 12.75 -3.78 -13.72
C ASP A 90 11.30 -3.74 -13.20
N HIS A 91 10.44 -4.66 -13.65
CA HIS A 91 9.06 -4.82 -13.19
C HIS A 91 8.74 -6.20 -12.62
N ILE A 92 9.38 -7.26 -13.13
CA ILE A 92 9.14 -8.66 -12.68
C ILE A 92 10.44 -9.45 -12.45
N GLY A 93 11.57 -8.76 -12.30
CA GLY A 93 12.87 -9.40 -12.05
C GLY A 93 12.97 -10.06 -10.69
N GLY A 94 12.08 -9.72 -9.74
CA GLY A 94 12.12 -10.25 -8.38
C GLY A 94 13.35 -9.78 -7.63
N ASN A 95 14.26 -10.70 -7.30
CA ASN A 95 15.54 -10.40 -6.67
C ASN A 95 16.66 -10.58 -7.71
N MET A 96 17.20 -9.49 -8.25
CA MET A 96 18.32 -9.52 -9.19
C MET A 96 19.45 -8.63 -8.72
#